data_AF-A0A9P5J0V2-F1
#
_entry.id   AF-A0A9P5J0V2-F1
#
_cell.length_a   1.000
_cell.length_b   1.000
_cell.length_c   1.000
_cell.angle_alpha   90.00
_cell.angle_beta   90.00
_cell.angle_gamma   90.00
#
_symmetry.space_group_name_H-M   'P 1'
#
loop_
_entity.id
_entity.type
_entity.pdbx_description
1 polymer ?
#
loop_
_entity_poly.entity_id
_entity_poly.type
_entity_poly.pdbx_seq_one_letter_code
_entity_poly.pdbx_strand_id
1 'polypeptide(L)'
;MQNNSGITGGFAPPTPSAVHQMTRSSAKPETLAITSLTRADGTPDLAPAMPKSLQVDDHAALIDELHGILKELPTESPPGSQDIYGLDTTIAWGSSDLEWMNGGPGGCGNGTSEVQATDAQKAKFKRAVDIVSHLATSA
;
A
#
# COMPACT_ATOMS: atom_id res chain seq x y z
N MET A 1 -22.60 -35.43 25.33
CA MET A 1 -22.24 -35.37 23.90
C MET A 1 -23.32 -34.60 23.18
N GLN A 2 -23.00 -33.42 22.63
CA GLN A 2 -23.60 -32.84 21.42
C GLN A 2 -22.90 -31.50 21.15
N ASN A 3 -21.95 -31.53 20.21
CA ASN A 3 -21.27 -30.36 19.68
C ASN A 3 -22.24 -29.63 18.74
N ASN A 4 -22.62 -28.40 19.07
CA ASN A 4 -23.19 -27.48 18.09
C ASN A 4 -22.05 -26.64 17.50
N SER A 5 -21.55 -27.07 16.35
CA SER A 5 -20.67 -26.34 15.47
C SER A 5 -21.39 -25.11 14.91
N GLY A 6 -21.22 -23.97 15.58
CA GLY A 6 -21.59 -22.65 15.08
C GLY A 6 -20.38 -21.74 15.19
N ILE A 7 -19.51 -21.79 14.19
CA ILE A 7 -18.41 -20.83 14.06
C ILE A 7 -19.08 -19.49 13.76
N THR A 8 -19.20 -18.64 14.78
CA THR A 8 -19.61 -17.24 14.59
C THR A 8 -18.52 -16.61 13.74
N GLY A 9 -18.81 -16.48 12.44
CA GLY A 9 -17.96 -15.81 11.48
C GLY A 9 -17.65 -14.41 11.98
N GLY A 10 -16.39 -14.22 12.38
CA GLY A 10 -15.85 -12.90 12.63
C GLY A 10 -15.90 -12.16 11.30
N PHE A 11 -16.82 -11.21 11.19
CA PHE A 11 -16.65 -10.09 10.28
C PHE A 11 -15.38 -9.36 10.75
N ALA A 12 -14.21 -9.84 10.32
CA ALA A 12 -13.02 -9.03 10.35
C ALA A 12 -13.32 -7.84 9.44
N PRO A 13 -13.40 -6.60 9.97
CA PRO A 13 -13.62 -5.44 9.13
C PRO A 13 -12.55 -5.45 8.03
N PRO A 14 -12.88 -5.08 6.78
CA PRO A 14 -11.88 -5.00 5.73
C PRO A 14 -10.90 -3.93 6.20
N THR A 15 -9.75 -4.39 6.66
CA THR A 15 -8.75 -3.55 7.28
C THR A 15 -7.42 -3.97 6.69
N PRO A 16 -6.55 -3.01 6.39
CA PRO A 16 -5.29 -3.25 5.70
C PRO A 16 -4.52 -4.41 6.29
N SER A 17 -3.98 -5.24 5.41
CA SER A 17 -2.81 -6.05 5.76
C SER A 17 -1.58 -5.14 5.88
N ALA A 18 -1.48 -4.10 5.02
CA ALA A 18 -0.41 -3.11 5.06
C ALA A 18 -0.81 -1.72 4.55
N VAL A 19 -0.23 -0.68 5.15
CA VAL A 19 -0.29 0.72 4.69
C VAL A 19 1.13 1.25 4.61
N HIS A 20 1.55 1.66 3.42
CA HIS A 20 2.85 2.27 3.19
C HIS A 20 2.67 3.71 2.70
N GLN A 21 3.31 4.64 3.40
CA GLN A 21 3.36 6.04 3.03
C GLN A 21 4.80 6.45 2.77
N MET A 22 5.04 7.08 1.62
CA MET A 22 6.35 7.55 1.20
C MET A 22 6.27 9.00 0.75
N THR A 23 7.27 9.79 1.16
CA THR A 23 7.34 11.20 0.80
C THR A 23 8.77 11.60 0.49
N ARG A 24 8.99 12.07 -0.73
CA ARG A 24 10.24 12.68 -1.18
C ARG A 24 10.03 14.18 -1.35
N SER A 25 10.34 14.93 -0.30
CA SER A 25 10.15 16.38 -0.28
C SER A 25 11.17 17.09 -1.16
N SER A 26 10.74 18.13 -1.87
CA SER A 26 11.65 19.05 -2.58
C SER A 26 12.60 19.80 -1.65
N ALA A 27 12.28 19.92 -0.36
CA ALA A 27 13.15 20.54 0.63
C ALA A 27 14.34 19.66 1.06
N LYS A 28 14.23 18.33 0.87
CA LYS A 28 15.28 17.34 1.20
C LYS A 28 15.28 16.20 0.15
N PRO A 29 15.62 16.51 -1.11
CA PRO A 29 15.49 15.57 -2.23
C PRO A 29 16.39 14.34 -2.14
N GLU A 30 17.43 14.40 -1.29
CA GLU A 30 18.37 13.32 -0.97
C GLU A 30 17.79 12.29 0.00
N THR A 31 16.66 12.60 0.65
CA THR A 31 16.01 11.70 1.60
C THR A 31 14.62 11.25 1.15
N LEU A 32 14.31 9.98 1.42
CA LEU A 32 12.96 9.44 1.31
C LEU A 32 12.43 9.16 2.71
N ALA A 33 11.35 9.83 3.11
CA ALA A 33 10.62 9.49 4.31
C ALA A 33 9.68 8.31 4.00
N ILE A 34 9.76 7.23 4.77
CA ILE A 34 8.91 6.05 4.63
C ILE A 34 8.30 5.65 5.97
N THR A 35 6.99 5.43 5.97
CA THR A 35 6.23 4.90 7.10
C THR A 35 5.48 3.67 6.61
N SER A 36 5.68 2.52 7.25
CA SER A 36 5.12 1.24 6.81
C SER A 36 4.43 0.53 7.97
N LEU A 37 3.11 0.63 8.02
CA LEU A 37 2.27 -0.01 9.01
C LEU A 37 1.84 -1.38 8.47
N THR A 38 2.24 -2.46 9.13
CA THR A 38 1.79 -3.82 8.78
C THR A 38 1.03 -4.41 9.96
N ARG A 39 0.00 -5.18 9.66
CA ARG A 39 -0.73 -5.94 10.68
C ARG A 39 -0.06 -7.30 10.87
N ALA A 40 0.21 -7.68 12.11
CA ALA A 40 0.61 -9.05 12.42
C ALA A 40 -0.62 -9.97 12.40
N ASP A 41 -0.49 -11.14 11.77
CA ASP A 41 -1.55 -12.15 11.70
C ASP A 41 -2.17 -12.40 13.08
N GLY A 42 -3.50 -12.29 13.17
CA GLY A 42 -4.26 -12.53 14.41
C GLY A 42 -4.34 -11.35 15.39
N THR A 43 -3.79 -10.18 15.05
CA THR A 43 -3.96 -8.94 15.85
C THR A 43 -4.83 -7.92 15.10
N PRO A 44 -5.74 -7.20 15.77
CA PRO A 44 -6.56 -6.18 15.11
C PRO A 44 -5.74 -4.92 14.75
N ASP A 45 -4.60 -4.71 15.40
CA ASP A 45 -3.85 -3.46 15.36
C ASP A 45 -2.73 -3.49 14.30
N LEU A 46 -2.52 -2.34 13.66
CA LEU A 46 -1.31 -2.09 12.88
C LEU A 46 -0.15 -1.88 13.86
N ALA A 47 0.96 -2.59 13.67
CA ALA A 47 2.14 -2.38 14.50
C ALA A 47 2.61 -0.93 14.35
N PRO A 48 2.96 -0.22 15.45
CA PRO A 48 3.47 1.13 15.36
C PRO A 48 4.77 1.14 14.54
N ALA A 49 4.70 1.76 13.37
CA ALA A 49 5.87 1.94 12.51
C ALA A 49 6.44 3.33 12.74
N MET A 50 7.70 3.39 13.19
CA MET A 50 8.41 4.66 13.23
C MET A 50 8.74 5.10 11.80
N PRO A 51 8.50 6.37 11.44
CA PRO A 51 8.97 6.91 10.18
C PRO A 51 10.48 6.71 10.07
N LYS A 52 10.93 6.15 8.94
CA LYS A 52 12.33 6.03 8.59
C LYS A 52 12.69 7.05 7.52
N SER A 53 13.95 7.45 7.51
CA SER A 53 14.51 8.30 6.45
C SER A 53 15.62 7.51 5.78
N LEU A 54 15.47 7.24 4.49
CA LEU A 54 16.48 6.57 3.68
C LEU A 54 17.24 7.59 2.83
N GLN A 55 18.52 7.34 2.57
CA GLN A 55 19.25 8.06 1.54
C GLN A 55 18.80 7.56 0.17
N VAL A 56 18.44 8.49 -0.72
CA VAL A 56 17.93 8.16 -2.05
C VAL A 56 19.02 7.48 -2.89
N ASP A 57 20.27 7.93 -2.79
CA ASP A 57 21.37 7.40 -3.61
C ASP A 57 21.64 5.91 -3.36
N ASP A 58 21.49 5.46 -2.10
CA ASP A 58 21.66 4.04 -1.71
C ASP A 58 20.59 3.13 -2.31
N HIS A 59 19.46 3.69 -2.71
CA HIS A 59 18.28 2.96 -3.19
C HIS A 59 17.72 3.50 -4.52
N ALA A 60 18.51 4.27 -5.26
CA ALA A 60 18.04 5.06 -6.41
C ALA A 60 17.31 4.20 -7.44
N ALA A 61 17.88 3.04 -7.80
CA ALA A 61 17.27 2.13 -8.77
C ALA A 61 15.88 1.63 -8.34
N LEU A 62 15.69 1.30 -7.05
CA LEU A 62 14.41 0.83 -6.53
C LEU A 62 13.39 1.96 -6.43
N ILE A 63 13.85 3.15 -6.04
CA ILE A 63 13.01 4.35 -5.95
C ILE A 63 12.53 4.78 -7.34
N ASP A 64 13.42 4.76 -8.33
CA ASP A 64 13.10 5.09 -9.72
C ASP A 64 12.18 4.03 -10.34
N GLU A 65 12.42 2.74 -10.07
CA GLU A 65 11.54 1.64 -10.51
C GLU A 65 10.14 1.81 -9.91
N LEU A 66 10.03 2.06 -8.61
CA LEU A 66 8.75 2.29 -7.94
C LEU A 66 8.02 3.48 -8.54
N HIS A 67 8.69 4.62 -8.69
CA HIS A 67 8.10 5.83 -9.26
C HIS A 67 7.62 5.60 -10.70
N GLY A 68 8.41 4.90 -11.51
CA GLY A 68 8.03 4.51 -12.87
C GLY A 68 6.79 3.62 -12.90
N ILE A 69 6.72 2.61 -12.02
CA ILE A 69 5.55 1.74 -11.88
C ILE A 69 4.31 2.58 -11.53
N LEU A 70 4.39 3.43 -10.49
CA LEU A 70 3.23 4.18 -10.00
C LEU A 70 2.66 5.14 -11.06
N LYS A 71 3.49 5.71 -11.93
CA LYS A 71 3.04 6.56 -13.05
C LYS A 71 2.16 5.83 -14.07
N GLU A 72 2.34 4.53 -14.22
CA GLU A 72 1.60 3.70 -15.18
C GLU A 72 0.36 3.03 -14.57
N LEU A 73 0.28 3.03 -13.24
CA LEU A 73 -0.78 2.36 -12.51
C LEU A 73 -2.02 3.26 -12.36
N PRO A 74 -3.21 2.78 -12.77
CA PRO A 74 -4.43 3.51 -12.55
C PRO A 74 -4.77 3.60 -11.06
N THR A 75 -5.52 4.62 -10.68
CA THR A 75 -6.20 4.66 -9.38
C THR A 75 -7.69 4.41 -9.62
N GLU A 76 -8.38 3.93 -8.59
CA GLU A 76 -9.83 3.78 -8.67
C GLU A 76 -10.55 5.13 -8.87
N SER A 77 -11.65 5.05 -9.60
CA SER A 77 -12.64 6.11 -9.74
C SER A 77 -14.02 5.55 -9.37
N PRO A 78 -14.77 6.16 -8.44
CA PRO A 78 -14.35 7.23 -7.54
C PRO A 78 -13.24 6.78 -6.57
N PRO A 79 -12.36 7.66 -6.08
CA PRO A 79 -11.34 7.31 -5.10
C PRO A 79 -11.95 6.69 -3.82
N GLY A 80 -11.33 5.64 -3.28
CA GLY A 80 -11.81 4.89 -2.12
C GLY A 80 -12.89 3.85 -2.45
N SER A 81 -13.37 3.75 -3.70
CA SER A 81 -14.53 2.92 -4.04
C SER A 81 -14.26 1.42 -4.01
N GLN A 82 -13.07 0.96 -4.36
CA GLN A 82 -12.77 -0.47 -4.50
C GLN A 82 -11.27 -0.70 -4.49
N ASP A 83 -10.78 -1.74 -3.81
CA ASP A 83 -9.42 -2.24 -4.05
C ASP A 83 -9.34 -2.92 -5.44
N ILE A 84 -9.00 -2.13 -6.46
CA ILE A 84 -8.88 -2.61 -7.85
C ILE A 84 -7.70 -3.57 -8.05
N TYR A 85 -6.79 -3.66 -7.08
CA TYR A 85 -5.61 -4.52 -7.10
C TYR A 85 -5.82 -5.83 -6.33
N GLY A 86 -6.72 -5.83 -5.34
CA GLY A 86 -7.12 -7.00 -4.56
C GLY A 86 -5.99 -7.55 -3.67
N LEU A 87 -5.14 -6.66 -3.15
CA LEU A 87 -4.02 -7.02 -2.27
C LEU A 87 -4.20 -6.52 -0.83
N ASP A 88 -5.31 -5.85 -0.50
CA ASP A 88 -5.57 -5.29 0.83
C ASP A 88 -4.40 -4.44 1.36
N THR A 89 -3.73 -3.75 0.43
CA THR A 89 -2.50 -2.98 0.66
C THR A 89 -2.66 -1.59 0.08
N THR A 90 -2.33 -0.57 0.86
CA THR A 90 -2.29 0.81 0.38
C THR A 90 -0.86 1.29 0.24
N ILE A 91 -0.56 1.91 -0.89
CA ILE A 91 0.63 2.70 -1.15
C ILE A 91 0.19 4.14 -1.36
N ALA A 92 0.73 5.04 -0.56
CA ALA A 92 0.67 6.48 -0.76
C ALA A 92 2.08 6.99 -1.08
N TRP A 93 2.23 7.65 -2.23
CA TRP A 93 3.46 8.21 -2.73
C TRP A 93 3.28 9.71 -2.99
N GLY A 94 4.21 10.51 -2.46
CA GLY A 94 4.33 11.92 -2.79
C GLY A 94 5.77 12.28 -3.17
N SER A 95 5.96 12.82 -4.36
CA SER A 95 7.18 13.48 -4.80
C SER A 95 6.85 14.84 -5.44
N SER A 96 7.87 15.61 -5.81
CA SER A 96 7.68 16.91 -6.47
C SER A 96 6.92 16.84 -7.81
N ASP A 97 6.86 15.67 -8.43
CA ASP A 97 6.30 15.46 -9.77
C ASP A 97 5.17 14.41 -9.82
N LEU A 98 4.89 13.73 -8.70
CA LEU A 98 3.87 12.68 -8.63
C LEU A 98 3.25 12.62 -7.24
N GLU A 99 1.93 12.77 -7.19
CA GLU A 99 1.11 12.35 -6.05
C GLU A 99 0.28 11.15 -6.51
N TRP A 100 0.44 10.03 -5.83
CA TRP A 100 -0.23 8.79 -6.19
C TRP A 100 -0.68 8.05 -4.93
N MET A 101 -1.91 7.57 -4.93
CA MET A 101 -2.44 6.75 -3.85
C MET A 101 -3.51 5.82 -4.41
N ASN A 102 -3.38 4.50 -4.20
CA ASN A 102 -4.50 3.60 -4.44
C ASN A 102 -5.52 3.69 -3.32
N GLY A 103 -6.72 3.17 -3.58
CA GLY A 103 -7.77 3.01 -2.61
C GLY A 103 -7.28 2.53 -1.28
N GLY A 104 -7.85 3.15 -0.25
CA GLY A 104 -7.64 2.72 1.10
C GLY A 104 -7.91 1.22 1.23
N PRO A 105 -7.25 0.57 2.19
CA PRO A 105 -7.30 -0.87 2.31
C PRO A 105 -8.71 -1.29 2.67
N GLY A 106 -9.22 -2.31 1.98
CA GLY A 106 -10.58 -2.79 2.17
C GLY A 106 -11.65 -2.13 1.31
N GLY A 107 -11.31 -1.17 0.43
CA GLY A 107 -12.29 -0.43 -0.35
C GLY A 107 -13.21 0.35 0.58
N CYS A 108 -12.78 1.53 1.03
CA CYS A 108 -13.49 2.29 2.06
C CYS A 108 -14.88 2.80 1.60
N GLY A 109 -15.27 2.58 0.34
CA GLY A 109 -16.61 2.76 -0.20
C GLY A 109 -17.26 1.43 -0.55
N ASN A 110 -18.55 1.29 -0.26
CA ASN A 110 -19.39 0.16 -0.72
C ASN A 110 -19.64 0.21 -2.26
N GLY A 111 -18.66 0.63 -3.05
CA GLY A 111 -18.81 0.94 -4.47
C GLY A 111 -18.05 -0.02 -5.39
N THR A 112 -18.31 0.11 -6.69
CA THR A 112 -17.48 -0.51 -7.72
C THR A 112 -16.72 0.60 -8.42
N SER A 113 -15.43 0.40 -8.67
CA SER A 113 -14.70 1.37 -9.45
C SER A 113 -15.05 1.26 -10.94
N GLU A 114 -15.22 2.39 -11.60
CA GLU A 114 -15.30 2.50 -13.07
C GLU A 114 -13.97 2.11 -13.74
N VAL A 115 -12.88 2.11 -12.97
CA VAL A 115 -11.54 1.73 -13.42
C VAL A 115 -11.21 0.36 -12.83
N GLN A 116 -10.76 -0.56 -13.66
CA GLN A 116 -10.33 -1.90 -13.22
C GLN A 116 -8.89 -2.13 -13.67
N ALA A 117 -8.05 -2.58 -12.75
CA ALA A 117 -6.68 -2.94 -13.08
C ALA A 117 -6.64 -4.24 -13.88
N THR A 118 -5.87 -4.24 -14.97
CA THR A 118 -5.52 -5.45 -15.74
C THR A 118 -4.57 -6.35 -14.94
N ASP A 119 -4.45 -7.62 -15.33
CA ASP A 119 -3.53 -8.56 -14.66
C ASP A 119 -2.07 -8.09 -14.71
N ALA A 120 -1.66 -7.43 -15.81
CA ALA A 120 -0.33 -6.84 -15.93
C ALA A 120 -0.12 -5.68 -14.94
N GLN A 121 -1.14 -4.84 -14.74
CA GLN A 121 -1.10 -3.76 -13.75
C GLN A 121 -1.12 -4.30 -12.32
N LYS A 122 -1.87 -5.37 -12.04
CA LYS A 122 -1.82 -6.05 -10.74
C LYS A 122 -0.45 -6.64 -10.44
N ALA A 123 0.21 -7.23 -11.44
CA ALA A 123 1.58 -7.72 -11.29
C ALA A 123 2.58 -6.58 -11.00
N LYS A 124 2.44 -5.43 -11.68
CA LYS A 124 3.23 -4.23 -11.39
C LYS A 124 2.96 -3.67 -10.00
N PHE A 125 1.71 -3.63 -9.56
CA PHE A 125 1.35 -3.19 -8.21
C PHE A 125 1.94 -4.12 -7.15
N LYS A 126 1.90 -5.44 -7.37
CA LYS A 126 2.59 -6.40 -6.49
C LYS A 126 4.10 -6.12 -6.41
N ARG A 127 4.74 -5.85 -7.55
CA ARG A 127 6.15 -5.43 -7.58
C ARG A 127 6.39 -4.13 -6.80
N ALA A 128 5.49 -3.14 -6.91
CA ALA A 128 5.58 -1.92 -6.12
C ALA A 128 5.52 -2.23 -4.61
N VAL A 129 4.58 -3.08 -4.17
CA VAL A 129 4.48 -3.51 -2.76
C VAL A 129 5.76 -4.19 -2.29
N ASP A 130 6.35 -5.07 -3.11
CA ASP A 130 7.61 -5.75 -2.78
C ASP A 130 8.76 -4.74 -2.61
N ILE A 131 8.87 -3.74 -3.49
CA ILE A 131 9.88 -2.67 -3.41
C ILE A 131 9.70 -1.87 -2.13
N VAL A 132 8.48 -1.40 -1.83
CA VAL A 132 8.21 -0.57 -0.66
C VAL A 132 8.47 -1.35 0.63
N SER A 133 8.08 -2.63 0.67
CA SER A 133 8.37 -3.52 1.80
C SER A 133 9.86 -3.69 2.01
N HIS A 134 10.62 -3.89 0.92
CA HIS A 134 12.08 -3.96 1.00
C HIS A 134 12.67 -2.66 1.57
N LEU A 135 12.34 -1.51 0.98
CA LEU A 135 12.79 -0.19 1.46
C LEU A 135 12.42 0.06 2.94
N ALA A 136 11.23 -0.33 3.37
CA ALA A 136 10.80 -0.19 4.75
C ALA A 136 11.63 -1.04 5.74
N THR A 137 12.20 -2.15 5.27
CA THR A 137 13.06 -3.03 6.08
C THR A 137 14.55 -2.71 5.97
N SER A 138 14.98 -2.05 4.89
CA SER A 138 16.34 -1.55 4.73
C SER A 138 16.70 -0.60 5.88
N ALA A 139 17.90 -0.78 6.44
CA ALA A 139 18.45 -0.05 7.58
C ALA A 139 19.81 0.51 7.21
#